data_AF-A0A821WAJ8-F1
#
_entry.id   AF-A0A821WAJ8-F1
#
_cell.length_a   1.000
_cell.length_b   1.000
_cell.length_c   1.000
_cell.angle_alpha   90.00
_cell.angle_beta   90.00
_cell.angle_gamma   90.00
#
_symmetry.space_group_name_H-M   'P 1'
#
loop_
_entity.id
_entity.type
_entity.pdbx_description
1 polymer ?
#
loop_
_entity_poly.entity_id
_entity_poly.type
_entity_poly.pdbx_seq_one_letter_code
_entity_poly.pdbx_strand_id
1 'polypeptide(L)'
;MPPPCVIETCKRKSRALCHCCSKNLCLDHLKEHDDLINSQINTLVDEINTLDNQLSTLNVDEVIDKCRQKLDKWRHDCHIIIDRFYEEKCQELQQRCVQQADQKRKKSIN
;
A
#
# COMPACT_ATOMS: atom_id res chain seq x y z
N MET A 1 50.53 -19.64 -26.41
CA MET A 1 49.46 -19.59 -27.44
C MET A 1 48.21 -19.01 -26.80
N PRO A 2 47.44 -18.14 -27.47
CA PRO A 2 46.15 -17.68 -26.94
C PRO A 2 45.20 -18.89 -26.77
N PRO A 3 44.47 -19.00 -25.65
CA PRO A 3 43.50 -20.07 -25.45
C PRO A 3 42.39 -20.02 -26.52
N PRO A 4 41.76 -21.16 -26.84
CA PRO A 4 40.58 -21.17 -27.70
C PRO A 4 39.44 -20.38 -27.04
N CYS A 5 38.49 -19.92 -27.85
CA CYS A 5 37.24 -19.40 -27.33
C CYS A 5 36.52 -20.51 -26.53
N VAL A 6 35.90 -20.15 -25.41
CA VAL A 6 35.18 -21.08 -24.52
C VAL A 6 33.99 -21.78 -25.21
N ILE A 7 33.48 -21.19 -26.29
CA ILE A 7 32.36 -21.75 -27.07
C ILE A 7 32.91 -22.89 -27.93
N GLU A 8 32.50 -24.13 -27.64
CA GLU A 8 33.05 -25.35 -28.26
C GLU A 8 32.91 -25.39 -29.79
N THR A 9 31.86 -24.78 -30.33
CA THR A 9 31.62 -24.67 -31.79
C THR A 9 32.49 -23.60 -32.45
N CYS A 10 33.17 -22.75 -31.67
CA CYS A 10 33.98 -21.64 -32.16
C CYS A 10 35.44 -22.06 -32.40
N LYS A 11 35.85 -22.08 -33.67
CA LYS A 11 37.25 -22.35 -34.05
C LYS A 11 38.20 -21.15 -33.84
N ARG A 12 37.70 -20.01 -33.37
CA ARG A 12 38.49 -18.78 -33.22
C ARG A 12 39.26 -18.77 -31.90
N LYS A 13 40.46 -18.18 -31.92
CA LYS A 13 41.25 -17.93 -30.71
C LYS A 13 40.59 -16.85 -29.87
N SER A 14 40.67 -16.99 -28.54
CA SER A 14 40.25 -15.93 -27.63
C SER A 14 41.10 -14.67 -27.85
N ARG A 15 40.43 -13.53 -27.71
CA ARG A 15 41.01 -12.19 -27.80
C ARG A 15 40.87 -11.41 -26.50
N ALA A 16 39.95 -11.82 -25.62
CA ALA A 16 39.70 -11.19 -24.34
C ALA A 16 39.19 -12.21 -23.32
N LEU A 17 39.44 -11.93 -22.04
CA LEU A 17 38.86 -12.61 -20.90
C LEU A 17 37.68 -11.77 -20.39
N CYS A 18 36.48 -12.35 -20.33
CA CYS A 18 35.37 -11.77 -19.60
C CYS A 18 35.64 -11.86 -18.10
N HIS A 19 35.79 -10.73 -17.42
CA HIS A 19 36.05 -10.71 -15.97
C HIS A 19 34.82 -11.11 -15.14
N CYS A 20 33.61 -10.81 -15.61
CA CYS A 20 32.37 -11.16 -14.91
C CYS A 20 32.18 -12.68 -14.79
N CYS A 21 32.63 -13.42 -15.80
CA CYS A 21 32.34 -14.84 -15.98
C CYS A 21 33.60 -15.72 -16.04
N SER A 22 34.79 -15.11 -16.01
CA SER A 22 36.11 -15.75 -16.15
C SER A 22 36.24 -16.62 -17.41
N LYS A 23 35.56 -16.25 -18.51
CA LYS A 23 35.55 -16.99 -19.77
C LYS A 23 36.41 -16.31 -20.84
N ASN A 24 37.22 -17.10 -21.54
CA ASN A 24 38.02 -16.65 -22.68
C ASN A 24 37.15 -16.58 -23.94
N LEU A 25 36.90 -15.38 -24.47
CA LEU A 25 36.01 -15.15 -25.61
C LEU A 25 36.78 -14.60 -26.81
N CYS A 26 36.33 -14.94 -28.02
CA CYS A 26 36.72 -14.22 -29.23
C CYS A 26 35.90 -12.93 -29.34
N LEU A 27 36.26 -12.02 -30.25
CA LEU A 27 35.60 -10.70 -30.34
C LEU A 27 34.08 -10.81 -30.61
N ASP A 28 33.66 -11.70 -31.50
CA ASP A 28 32.24 -11.86 -31.84
C ASP A 28 31.44 -12.37 -30.63
N HIS A 29 31.90 -13.43 -29.96
CA HIS A 29 31.21 -13.96 -28.78
C HIS A 29 31.33 -13.03 -27.56
N LEU A 30 32.35 -12.18 -27.48
CA LEU A 30 32.39 -11.11 -26.47
C LEU A 30 31.30 -10.08 -26.74
N LYS A 31 31.14 -9.66 -28.00
CA LYS A 31 30.08 -8.72 -28.39
C LYS A 31 28.70 -9.30 -28.13
N GLU A 32 28.44 -10.55 -28.52
CA GLU A 32 27.16 -11.22 -28.24
C GLU A 32 26.90 -11.35 -26.73
N HIS A 33 27.95 -11.62 -25.96
CA HIS A 33 27.87 -11.69 -24.51
C HIS A 33 27.53 -10.32 -23.88
N ASP A 34 28.17 -9.25 -24.35
CA ASP A 34 27.89 -7.88 -23.91
C ASP A 34 26.48 -7.44 -24.32
N ASP A 35 26.04 -7.78 -25.54
CA ASP A 35 24.69 -7.51 -26.03
C ASP A 35 23.64 -8.24 -25.19
N LEU A 36 23.89 -9.50 -24.81
CA LEU A 36 23.01 -10.27 -23.93
C LEU A 36 22.93 -9.62 -22.55
N ILE A 37 24.06 -9.27 -21.94
CA ILE A 37 24.09 -8.60 -20.64
C ILE A 37 23.32 -7.28 -20.68
N ASN A 38 23.57 -6.45 -21.70
CA ASN A 38 22.88 -5.18 -21.86
C ASN A 38 21.37 -5.38 -22.00
N SER A 39 20.93 -6.41 -22.73
CA SER A 39 19.51 -6.73 -22.86
C SER A 39 18.87 -7.10 -21.51
N GLN A 40 19.58 -7.85 -20.67
CA GLN A 40 19.11 -8.23 -19.33
C GLN A 40 19.08 -7.03 -18.38
N ILE A 41 20.11 -6.19 -18.41
CA ILE A 41 20.18 -4.98 -17.59
C ILE A 41 19.04 -4.03 -17.94
N ASN A 42 18.77 -3.81 -19.23
CA ASN A 42 17.69 -2.93 -19.66
C ASN A 42 16.33 -3.44 -19.15
N THR A 43 16.05 -4.74 -19.26
CA THR A 43 14.84 -5.34 -18.70
C THR A 43 14.72 -5.11 -17.20
N LEU A 44 15.81 -5.32 -16.44
CA LEU A 44 15.80 -5.08 -14.99
C LEU A 44 15.57 -3.60 -14.65
N VAL A 45 16.14 -2.67 -15.43
CA VAL A 45 15.90 -1.23 -15.27
C VAL A 45 14.43 -0.90 -15.50
N ASP A 46 13.81 -1.47 -16.54
CA ASP A 46 12.39 -1.27 -16.83
C ASP A 46 11.49 -1.85 -15.72
N GLU A 47 11.83 -3.01 -15.17
CA GLU A 47 11.14 -3.59 -14.02
C GLU A 47 11.25 -2.71 -12.77
N ILE A 48 12.46 -2.22 -12.46
CA ILE A 48 12.70 -1.31 -11.34
C ILE A 48 11.90 -0.01 -11.52
N ASN A 49 11.93 0.59 -12.71
CA ASN A 49 11.16 1.79 -13.00
C ASN A 49 9.65 1.56 -12.88
N THR A 50 9.17 0.37 -13.27
CA THR A 50 7.76 0.00 -13.13
C THR A 50 7.37 -0.10 -11.65
N LEU A 51 8.21 -0.76 -10.83
CA LEU A 51 8.00 -0.87 -9.39
C LEU A 51 8.06 0.49 -8.69
N ASP A 52 8.99 1.36 -9.08
CA ASP A 52 9.13 2.71 -8.54
C ASP A 52 7.91 3.58 -8.87
N ASN A 53 7.40 3.50 -10.11
CA ASN A 53 6.16 4.16 -10.50
C ASN A 53 4.97 3.62 -9.68
N GLN A 54 4.85 2.29 -9.52
CA GLN A 54 3.78 1.70 -8.70
C GLN A 54 3.86 2.18 -7.25
N LEU A 55 5.05 2.18 -6.66
CA LEU A 55 5.29 2.68 -5.31
C LEU A 55 4.96 4.17 -5.18
N SER A 56 5.31 4.97 -6.17
CA SER A 56 4.99 6.40 -6.23
C SER A 56 3.49 6.66 -6.38
N THR A 57 2.75 5.76 -7.05
CA THR A 57 1.29 5.83 -7.15
C THR A 57 0.56 5.35 -5.90
N LEU A 58 1.23 4.65 -4.97
CA LEU A 58 0.66 4.35 -3.66
C LEU A 58 0.59 5.64 -2.86
N ASN A 59 -0.51 6.37 -3.05
CA ASN A 59 -0.81 7.58 -2.32
C ASN A 59 -1.25 7.21 -0.90
N VAL A 60 -0.26 6.94 -0.03
CA VAL A 60 -0.45 6.60 1.38
C VAL A 60 -1.27 7.69 2.08
N ASP A 61 -1.05 8.95 1.73
CA ASP A 61 -1.80 10.07 2.28
C ASP A 61 -3.29 9.98 1.93
N GLU A 62 -3.63 9.63 0.68
CA GLU A 62 -5.03 9.41 0.28
C GLU A 62 -5.68 8.24 1.06
N VAL A 63 -4.94 7.16 1.31
CA VAL A 63 -5.43 6.02 2.10
C VAL A 63 -5.66 6.45 3.56
N ILE A 64 -4.71 7.19 4.15
CA ILE A 64 -4.81 7.71 5.51
C ILE A 64 -6.00 8.66 5.63
N ASP A 65 -6.18 9.56 4.67
CA ASP A 65 -7.29 10.52 4.67
C ASP A 65 -8.65 9.82 4.55
N LYS A 66 -8.77 8.79 3.70
CA LYS A 66 -9.98 7.97 3.63
C LYS A 66 -10.27 7.26 4.95
N CYS A 67 -9.25 6.75 5.64
CA CYS A 67 -9.43 6.15 6.96
C CYS A 67 -9.86 7.19 8.00
N ARG A 68 -9.25 8.39 8.01
CA ARG A 68 -9.63 9.50 8.90
C ARG A 68 -11.08 9.92 8.69
N GLN A 69 -11.51 10.09 7.45
CA GLN A 69 -12.91 10.42 7.13
C GLN A 69 -13.91 9.38 7.67
N LYS A 70 -13.57 8.09 7.59
CA LYS A 70 -14.40 7.01 8.15
C LYS A 70 -14.46 7.08 9.68
N LEU A 71 -13.33 7.36 10.34
CA LEU A 71 -13.26 7.53 11.79
C LEU A 71 -14.05 8.75 12.26
N ASP A 72 -13.93 9.88 11.56
CA ASP A 72 -14.68 11.10 11.87
C ASP A 72 -16.18 10.89 11.71
N LYS A 73 -16.59 10.20 10.64
CA LYS A 73 -17.99 9.82 10.45
C LYS A 73 -18.49 8.92 11.59
N TRP A 74 -17.75 7.86 11.91
CA TRP A 74 -18.10 6.97 13.01
C TRP A 74 -18.24 7.73 14.34
N ARG A 75 -17.28 8.61 14.65
CA ARG A 75 -17.32 9.46 15.84
C ARG A 75 -18.57 10.34 15.86
N HIS A 76 -18.88 11.00 14.76
CA HIS A 76 -20.05 11.86 14.63
C HIS A 76 -21.36 11.08 14.82
N ASP A 77 -21.49 9.93 14.16
CA ASP A 77 -22.67 9.07 14.25
C ASP A 77 -22.87 8.58 15.70
N CYS A 78 -21.79 8.21 16.39
CA CYS A 78 -21.85 7.84 17.81
C CYS A 78 -22.33 8.99 18.70
N HIS A 79 -21.80 10.20 18.49
CA HIS A 79 -22.23 11.39 19.26
C HIS A 79 -23.73 11.65 19.09
N ILE A 80 -24.24 11.61 17.85
CA ILE A 80 -25.68 11.78 17.57
C ILE A 80 -26.52 10.77 18.36
N ILE A 81 -26.11 9.50 18.39
CA ILE A 81 -26.85 8.45 19.09
C ILE A 81 -26.85 8.71 20.60
N ILE A 82 -25.70 9.10 21.15
CA ILE A 82 -25.56 9.42 22.58
C ILE A 82 -26.44 10.61 22.96
N ASP A 83 -26.38 11.69 22.19
CA ASP A 83 -27.14 12.91 22.44
C ASP A 83 -28.65 12.65 22.37
N ARG A 84 -29.09 11.92 21.33
CA ARG A 84 -30.51 11.52 21.21
C ARG A 84 -30.97 10.69 22.41
N PHE A 85 -30.19 9.69 22.80
CA PHE A 85 -30.54 8.85 23.95
C PHE A 85 -30.60 9.65 25.25
N TYR A 86 -29.66 10.58 25.45
CA TYR A 86 -29.66 11.48 26.59
C TYR A 86 -30.92 12.34 26.65
N GLU A 87 -31.29 12.96 25.52
CA GLU A 87 -32.51 13.77 25.41
C GLU A 87 -33.78 12.97 25.69
N GLU A 88 -33.90 11.76 25.10
CA GLU A 88 -35.01 10.85 25.36
C GLU A 88 -35.15 10.54 26.86
N LYS A 89 -34.03 10.26 27.54
CA LYS A 89 -34.04 9.98 28.98
C LYS A 89 -34.38 11.21 29.83
N CYS A 90 -33.96 12.40 29.44
CA CYS A 90 -34.36 13.63 30.11
C CYS A 90 -35.87 13.85 30.01
N GLN A 91 -36.46 13.64 28.82
CA GLN A 91 -37.90 13.76 28.61
C GLN A 91 -38.69 12.72 29.41
N GLU A 92 -38.25 11.46 29.42
CA GLU A 92 -38.86 10.40 30.24
C GLU A 92 -38.87 10.77 31.73
N LEU A 93 -37.76 11.28 32.24
CA LEU A 93 -37.65 11.71 33.65
C LEU A 93 -38.57 12.89 33.95
N GLN A 94 -38.61 13.89 33.08
CA GLN A 94 -39.49 15.05 33.24
C GLN A 94 -40.97 14.64 33.27
N GLN A 95 -41.38 13.76 32.35
CA GLN A 95 -42.75 13.24 32.32
C GLN A 95 -43.11 12.47 33.60
N ARG A 96 -42.21 11.61 34.09
CA ARG A 96 -42.43 10.87 35.35
C ARG A 96 -42.58 11.82 36.54
N CYS A 97 -41.77 12.86 36.63
CA CYS A 97 -41.87 13.87 37.69
C CYS A 97 -43.23 14.59 37.67
N VAL A 98 -43.69 15.02 36.49
CA VAL A 98 -45.00 15.69 36.33
C VAL A 98 -46.14 14.74 36.72
N GLN A 99 -46.13 13.50 36.23
CA GLN A 99 -47.15 12.50 36.56
C GLN A 99 -47.23 12.22 38.07
N GLN A 100 -46.08 12.12 38.74
CA GLN A 100 -46.04 11.94 40.20
C GLN A 100 -46.60 13.16 40.95
N ALA A 101 -46.28 14.38 40.50
CA ALA A 101 -46.81 15.61 41.09
C ALA A 101 -48.34 15.68 40.95
N ASP A 102 -48.88 15.35 39.78
CA ASP A 102 -50.32 15.34 39.52
C ASP A 102 -51.05 14.26 40.33
N GLN A 103 -50.47 13.06 40.44
CA GLN A 103 -51.02 12.00 41.29
C GLN A 103 -51.07 12.41 42.77
N LYS A 104 -50.04 13.09 43.27
CA LYS A 104 -50.04 13.63 44.65
C LYS A 104 -51.14 14.68 44.83
N ARG A 105 -51.29 15.62 43.88
CA ARG A 105 -52.35 16.65 43.94
C ARG A 105 -53.74 16.04 43.96
N LYS A 106 -54.02 15.05 43.12
CA LYS A 106 -55.32 14.36 43.07
C LYS A 106 -55.65 13.61 44.37
N LYS A 107 -54.65 13.03 45.03
CA LYS A 107 -54.82 12.34 46.33
C LYS A 107 -55.04 13.29 47.52
N SER A 108 -54.68 14.57 47.40
CA SER A 108 -54.89 15.55 48.48
C SER A 108 -56.24 16.27 48.40
N ILE A 109 -56.99 16.09 47.31
CA ILE A 109 -58.28 16.74 47.06
C ILE A 109 -59.46 15.78 47.32
N ASN A 110 -59.17 14.47 47.44
CA ASN A 110 -60.10 13.40 47.81
C ASN A 110 -59.84 12.98 49.26
#